data_AF-A0A8T6ISQ1-F1
#
_entry.id   AF-A0A8T6ISQ1-F1
#
_cell.length_a   1.000
_cell.length_b   1.000
_cell.length_c   1.000
_cell.angle_alpha   90.00
_cell.angle_beta   90.00
_cell.angle_gamma   90.00
#
_symmetry.space_group_name_H-M   'P 1'
#
loop_
_entity.id
_entity.type
_entity.pdbx_description
1 polymer ?
#
loop_
_entity_poly.entity_id
_entity_poly.type
_entity_poly.pdbx_seq_one_letter_code
_entity_poly.pdbx_strand_id
1 'polypeptide(L)'
;VWGKPVKQLREYIEALRAIWRSFQTGDDLNYSGEYYRFLHLTPFVSPAPMPYHQIPIYIAGVNTGLAKLAGEHCDGFHVHSFHTPQYLRDVLLPAFSAGRDAAGRSDRLTLSCAVFVVTGEDPAAVEASKQLAKSQIAFYASTPSYSKVLELHGWTDLIPRLNALLRRNRWSEMHELISDDMLATFAVIAPPDELPYMLRERYRGLLDRAGFYFPFAPDDGTKQLIWQHASEAMER
;
A
#
# COMPACT_ATOMS: atom_id res chain seq x y z
N VAL A 1 -13.16 17.25 10.76
CA VAL A 1 -12.49 17.78 9.56
C VAL A 1 -11.00 17.56 9.74
N TRP A 2 -10.33 16.86 8.82
CA TRP A 2 -8.87 16.73 8.90
C TRP A 2 -8.23 18.09 8.65
N GLY A 3 -7.32 18.53 9.53
CA GLY A 3 -6.60 19.79 9.37
C GLY A 3 -5.49 19.65 8.33
N LYS A 4 -4.27 19.38 8.79
CA LYS A 4 -3.13 18.98 7.95
C LYS A 4 -2.95 17.46 8.05
N PRO A 5 -3.43 16.64 7.10
CA PRO A 5 -3.59 15.19 7.29
C PRO A 5 -2.32 14.46 7.74
N VAL A 6 -1.16 14.77 7.15
CA VAL A 6 0.13 14.15 7.52
C VAL A 6 0.55 14.56 8.93
N LYS A 7 0.37 15.82 9.32
CA LYS A 7 0.71 16.31 10.66
C LYS A 7 -0.21 15.69 11.72
N GLN A 8 -1.51 15.69 11.44
CA GLN A 8 -2.49 15.11 12.35
C GLN A 8 -2.27 13.60 12.53
N LEU A 9 -1.94 12.88 11.46
CA LEU A 9 -1.61 11.45 11.54
C LEU A 9 -0.32 11.18 12.33
N ARG A 10 0.70 12.03 12.19
CA ARG A 10 1.90 11.96 13.04
C ARG A 10 1.53 12.02 14.52
N GLU A 11 0.81 13.06 14.91
CA GLU A 11 0.44 13.26 16.31
C GLU A 11 -0.45 12.13 16.84
N TYR A 12 -1.29 11.55 15.99
CA TYR A 12 -2.07 10.37 16.35
C TYR A 12 -1.16 9.17 16.68
N ILE A 13 -0.14 8.90 15.85
CA ILE A 13 0.81 7.80 16.07
C ILE A 13 1.61 8.03 17.36
N GLU A 14 2.10 9.25 17.58
CA GLU A 14 2.85 9.62 18.78
C GLU A 14 1.99 9.48 20.05
N ALA A 15 0.76 9.99 20.02
CA ALA A 15 -0.19 9.84 21.12
C ALA A 15 -0.49 8.37 21.42
N LEU A 16 -0.72 7.56 20.38
CA LEU A 16 -1.00 6.13 20.54
C LEU A 16 0.19 5.40 21.20
N ARG A 17 1.42 5.68 20.77
CA ARG A 17 2.63 5.12 21.39
C ARG A 17 2.79 5.57 22.84
N ALA A 18 2.47 6.83 23.16
CA ALA A 18 2.53 7.34 24.54
C ALA A 18 1.53 6.59 25.45
N ILE A 19 0.31 6.37 24.97
CA ILE A 19 -0.72 5.59 25.68
C ILE A 19 -0.24 4.16 25.91
N TRP A 20 0.23 3.47 24.86
CA TRP A 20 0.71 2.09 24.99
C TRP A 20 1.93 1.97 25.91
N ARG A 21 2.86 2.94 25.87
CA ARG A 21 3.98 2.97 26.81
C ARG A 21 3.49 3.08 28.24
N SER A 22 2.55 3.98 28.53
CA SER A 22 1.96 4.13 29.86
C SER A 22 1.31 2.82 30.33
N PHE A 23 0.53 2.15 29.47
CA PHE A 23 -0.06 0.84 29.77
C PHE A 23 0.97 -0.25 30.09
N GLN A 24 2.10 -0.25 29.39
CA GLN A 24 3.12 -1.30 29.54
C GLN A 24 4.09 -1.07 30.71
N THR A 25 4.36 0.19 31.05
CA THR A 25 5.39 0.56 32.03
C THR A 25 4.81 1.05 33.35
N GLY A 26 3.55 1.53 33.34
CA GLY A 26 2.97 2.28 34.46
C GLY A 26 3.43 3.73 34.55
N ASP A 27 4.26 4.22 33.62
CA ASP A 27 4.69 5.62 33.54
C ASP A 27 3.47 6.55 33.35
N ASP A 28 3.56 7.78 33.87
CA ASP A 28 2.53 8.81 33.68
C ASP A 28 2.31 9.12 32.18
N LEU A 29 1.04 9.11 31.76
CA LEU A 29 0.67 9.50 30.41
C LEU A 29 0.81 11.01 30.24
N ASN A 30 1.79 11.43 29.44
CA ASN A 30 2.02 12.85 29.14
C ASN A 30 2.31 13.06 27.64
N TYR A 31 1.26 13.35 26.88
CA TYR A 31 1.33 13.73 25.47
C TYR A 31 0.50 14.99 25.21
N SER A 32 1.09 15.98 24.53
CA SER A 32 0.42 17.23 24.18
C SER A 32 0.93 17.75 22.82
N GLY A 33 0.12 17.56 21.78
CA GLY A 33 0.34 18.10 20.43
C GLY A 33 -0.68 19.20 20.07
N GLU A 34 -0.69 19.60 18.79
CA GLU A 34 -1.66 20.57 18.25
C GLU A 34 -3.08 19.98 18.14
N TYR A 35 -3.18 18.70 17.80
CA TYR A 35 -4.44 17.98 17.52
C TYR A 35 -4.88 17.07 18.66
N TYR A 36 -3.94 16.50 19.42
CA TYR A 36 -4.25 15.55 20.50
C TYR A 36 -3.57 15.92 21.80
N ARG A 37 -4.30 15.79 22.92
CA ARG A 37 -3.79 16.05 24.26
C ARG A 37 -4.28 14.99 25.23
N PHE A 38 -3.33 14.21 25.77
CA PHE A 38 -3.56 13.14 26.73
C PHE A 38 -2.58 13.30 27.89
N LEU A 39 -3.07 13.80 29.03
CA LEU A 39 -2.23 14.16 30.19
C LEU A 39 -2.51 13.34 31.44
N HIS A 40 -3.51 12.47 31.39
CA HIS A 40 -3.94 11.74 32.57
C HIS A 40 -4.55 10.40 32.17
N LEU A 41 -4.13 9.36 32.87
CA LEU A 41 -4.68 8.02 32.77
C LEU A 41 -4.98 7.53 34.18
N THR A 42 -6.23 7.18 34.45
CA THR A 42 -6.60 6.68 35.78
C THR A 42 -6.33 5.18 35.89
N PRO A 43 -5.97 4.65 37.08
CA PRO A 43 -5.77 3.21 37.27
C PRO A 43 -6.99 2.36 36.89
N PHE A 44 -8.20 2.93 36.92
CA PHE A 44 -9.43 2.22 36.59
C PHE A 44 -9.60 1.91 35.09
N VAL A 45 -8.91 2.66 34.22
CA VAL A 45 -8.97 2.48 32.76
C VAL A 45 -7.61 2.11 32.15
N SER A 46 -6.60 1.84 33.00
CA SER A 46 -5.31 1.33 32.57
C SER A 46 -5.35 -0.20 32.57
N PRO A 47 -5.20 -0.87 31.41
CA PRO A 47 -5.05 -2.32 31.37
C PRO A 47 -3.74 -2.74 32.04
N ALA A 48 -3.67 -4.01 32.47
CA ALA A 48 -2.42 -4.60 32.91
C ALA A 48 -1.43 -4.69 31.73
N PRO A 49 -0.10 -4.64 31.99
CA PRO A 49 0.91 -4.87 30.97
C PRO A 49 0.66 -6.17 30.21
N MET A 50 0.64 -6.09 28.88
CA MET A 50 0.46 -7.25 28.02
C MET A 50 1.80 -7.89 27.70
N PRO A 51 1.88 -9.23 27.50
CA PRO A 51 3.12 -9.92 27.15
C PRO A 51 3.70 -9.52 25.78
N TYR A 52 2.98 -8.72 24.99
CA TYR A 52 3.40 -8.20 23.70
C TYR A 52 3.84 -6.74 23.84
N HIS A 53 5.16 -6.52 23.91
CA HIS A 53 5.74 -5.22 24.30
C HIS A 53 5.80 -4.18 23.17
N GLN A 54 5.68 -4.58 21.90
CA GLN A 54 5.68 -3.68 20.75
C GLN A 54 4.61 -4.08 19.74
N ILE A 55 3.53 -3.30 19.68
CA ILE A 55 2.49 -3.43 18.67
C ILE A 55 2.94 -2.60 17.45
N PRO A 56 3.18 -3.22 16.28
CA PRO A 56 3.67 -2.50 15.13
C PRO A 56 2.58 -1.61 14.52
N ILE A 57 2.95 -0.40 14.14
CA ILE A 57 2.07 0.57 13.49
C ILE A 57 2.37 0.62 12.01
N TYR A 58 1.35 0.33 11.20
CA TYR A 58 1.39 0.46 9.75
C TYR A 58 0.47 1.59 9.32
N ILE A 59 0.91 2.37 8.34
CA ILE A 59 0.06 3.34 7.63
C ILE A 59 0.04 3.01 6.14
N ALA A 60 -0.92 3.58 5.41
CA ALA A 60 -1.06 3.36 3.97
C ALA A 60 -0.98 4.68 3.22
N GLY A 61 -0.48 4.65 1.99
CA GLY A 61 -0.45 5.83 1.14
C GLY A 61 0.26 5.58 -0.19
N VAL A 62 0.33 6.64 -1.00
CA VAL A 62 0.93 6.60 -2.34
C VAL A 62 1.98 7.69 -2.58
N ASN A 63 2.03 8.72 -1.75
CA ASN A 63 2.88 9.88 -1.95
C ASN A 63 4.00 9.99 -0.91
N THR A 64 5.05 10.72 -1.27
CA THR A 64 6.28 10.88 -0.48
C THR A 64 6.05 11.46 0.92
N GLY A 65 5.02 12.29 1.12
CA GLY A 65 4.71 12.84 2.45
C GLY A 65 4.33 11.78 3.48
N LEU A 66 3.49 10.82 3.10
CA LEU A 66 3.14 9.68 3.97
C LEU A 66 4.27 8.65 4.03
N ALA A 67 5.02 8.47 2.94
CA ALA A 67 6.19 7.59 2.96
C ALA A 67 7.26 8.09 3.94
N LYS A 68 7.56 9.40 3.92
CA LYS A 68 8.47 10.02 4.87
C LYS A 68 7.98 9.86 6.31
N LEU A 69 6.69 10.14 6.56
CA LEU A 69 6.09 9.95 7.89
C LEU A 69 6.23 8.50 8.38
N ALA A 70 6.03 7.52 7.50
CA ALA A 70 6.19 6.12 7.84
C ALA A 70 7.62 5.78 8.23
N GLY A 71 8.60 6.29 7.49
CA GLY A 71 10.02 6.16 7.86
C GLY A 71 10.32 6.74 9.24
N GLU A 72 9.71 7.87 9.59
CA GLU A 72 9.93 8.54 10.88
C GLU A 72 9.27 7.77 12.05
N HIS A 73 8.02 7.30 11.92
CA HIS A 73 7.21 6.87 13.08
C HIS A 73 6.61 5.45 13.01
N CYS A 74 6.66 4.77 11.87
CA CYS A 74 5.97 3.51 11.64
C CYS A 74 6.92 2.31 11.57
N ASP A 75 6.36 1.12 11.79
CA ASP A 75 7.05 -0.17 11.70
C ASP A 75 6.82 -0.81 10.32
N GLY A 76 5.76 -0.37 9.62
CA GLY A 76 5.55 -0.73 8.24
C GLY A 76 4.64 0.21 7.45
N PHE A 77 4.50 -0.11 6.17
CA PHE A 77 3.72 0.68 5.23
C PHE A 77 2.98 -0.20 4.22
N HIS A 78 1.70 0.08 4.03
CA HIS A 78 0.91 -0.48 2.95
C HIS A 78 1.03 0.39 1.70
N VAL A 79 1.88 -0.05 0.77
CA VAL A 79 1.99 0.55 -0.55
C VAL A 79 0.67 0.31 -1.27
N HIS A 80 0.10 1.37 -1.85
CA HIS A 80 -1.12 1.25 -2.63
C HIS A 80 -0.88 0.45 -3.93
N SER A 81 -1.83 -0.40 -4.34
CA SER A 81 -1.71 -1.28 -5.53
C SER A 81 -1.41 -0.52 -6.82
N PHE A 82 -1.91 0.71 -6.94
CA PHE A 82 -1.53 1.66 -7.99
C PHE A 82 -0.12 2.22 -7.75
N HIS A 83 0.88 1.39 -8.02
CA HIS A 83 2.29 1.72 -8.02
C HIS A 83 2.99 0.92 -9.12
N THR A 84 4.27 1.20 -9.35
CA THR A 84 5.12 0.42 -10.25
C THR A 84 6.44 0.11 -9.52
N PRO A 85 7.18 -0.95 -9.91
CA PRO A 85 8.49 -1.22 -9.30
C PRO A 85 9.44 -0.03 -9.40
N GLN A 86 9.38 0.73 -10.50
CA GLN A 86 10.17 1.94 -10.68
C GLN A 86 9.75 3.04 -9.70
N TYR A 87 8.45 3.28 -9.53
CA TYR A 87 7.96 4.28 -8.55
C TYR A 87 8.37 3.92 -7.12
N LEU A 88 8.40 2.63 -6.77
CA LEU A 88 8.93 2.19 -5.48
C LEU A 88 10.41 2.55 -5.33
N ARG A 89 11.25 2.16 -6.30
CA ARG A 89 12.70 2.41 -6.28
C ARG A 89 13.06 3.88 -6.26
N ASP A 90 12.42 4.67 -7.14
CA ASP A 90 12.90 6.00 -7.46
C ASP A 90 12.22 7.08 -6.58
N VAL A 91 11.05 6.77 -6.01
CA VAL A 91 10.24 7.77 -5.29
C VAL A 91 9.98 7.36 -3.84
N LEU A 92 9.44 6.16 -3.59
CA LEU A 92 9.00 5.78 -2.24
C LEU A 92 10.15 5.33 -1.34
N LEU A 93 11.05 4.45 -1.81
CA LEU A 93 12.20 3.98 -1.04
C LEU A 93 13.09 5.14 -0.55
N PRO A 94 13.44 6.15 -1.37
CA PRO A 94 14.17 7.32 -0.91
C PRO A 94 13.41 8.13 0.14
N ALA A 95 12.09 8.28 -0.02
CA ALA A 95 11.26 9.00 0.96
C ALA A 95 11.20 8.28 2.32
N PHE A 96 11.09 6.95 2.32
CA PHE A 96 11.18 6.15 3.55
C PHE A 96 12.55 6.32 4.22
N SER A 97 13.65 6.23 3.44
CA SER A 97 15.01 6.44 3.97
C SER A 97 15.16 7.81 4.59
N ALA A 98 14.77 8.87 3.87
CA ALA A 98 14.87 10.25 4.37
C ALA A 98 14.07 10.46 5.67
N GLY A 99 12.93 9.79 5.82
CA GLY A 99 12.17 9.80 7.06
C GLY A 99 12.90 9.10 8.21
N ARG A 100 13.44 7.91 7.94
CA ARG A 100 14.21 7.14 8.93
C ARG A 100 15.46 7.90 9.39
N ASP A 101 16.20 8.47 8.45
CA ASP A 101 17.41 9.24 8.71
C ASP A 101 17.09 10.47 9.58
N ALA A 102 15.99 11.18 9.27
CA ALA A 102 15.54 12.33 10.06
C ALA A 102 15.14 11.95 11.50
N ALA A 103 14.65 10.72 11.71
CA ALA A 103 14.29 10.20 13.03
C ALA A 103 15.44 9.44 13.73
N GLY A 104 16.62 9.33 13.11
CA GLY A 104 17.76 8.56 13.66
C GLY A 104 17.48 7.05 13.78
N ARG A 105 16.61 6.50 12.92
CA ARG A 105 16.13 5.12 13.01
C ARG A 105 16.91 4.14 12.14
N SER A 106 17.52 3.15 12.76
CA SER A 106 18.27 2.07 12.09
C SER A 106 17.45 0.80 11.82
N ASP A 107 16.26 0.68 12.40
CA ASP A 107 15.36 -0.47 12.22
C ASP A 107 14.65 -0.48 10.86
N ARG A 108 14.37 -1.67 10.32
CA ARG A 108 13.79 -1.83 8.97
C ARG A 108 12.29 -1.52 8.97
N LEU A 109 11.85 -0.70 8.02
CA LEU A 109 10.44 -0.49 7.71
C LEU A 109 9.93 -1.64 6.84
N THR A 110 8.87 -2.32 7.27
CA THR A 110 8.27 -3.43 6.50
C THR A 110 7.28 -2.92 5.44
N LEU A 111 7.49 -3.23 4.18
CA LEU A 111 6.64 -2.83 3.07
C LEU A 111 5.71 -3.95 2.62
N SER A 112 4.41 -3.67 2.60
CA SER A 112 3.37 -4.61 2.21
C SER A 112 2.52 -4.05 1.06
N CYS A 113 2.18 -4.87 0.07
CA CYS A 113 1.32 -4.46 -1.03
C CYS A 113 0.48 -5.61 -1.57
N ALA A 114 -0.76 -5.34 -1.95
CA ALA A 114 -1.50 -6.20 -2.87
C ALA A 114 -1.28 -5.68 -4.30
N VAL A 115 -0.67 -6.48 -5.17
CA VAL A 115 -0.24 -6.07 -6.51
C VAL A 115 -1.32 -6.44 -7.53
N PHE A 116 -1.54 -5.58 -8.53
CA PHE A 116 -2.40 -5.93 -9.66
C PHE A 116 -1.87 -7.17 -10.38
N VAL A 117 -2.74 -8.12 -10.66
CA VAL A 117 -2.38 -9.34 -11.37
C VAL A 117 -3.35 -9.62 -12.50
N VAL A 118 -2.83 -10.24 -13.55
CA VAL A 118 -3.60 -10.77 -14.67
C VAL A 118 -3.25 -12.23 -14.81
N THR A 119 -4.25 -13.08 -14.69
CA THR A 119 -4.10 -14.53 -14.70
C THR A 119 -5.42 -15.21 -15.08
N GLY A 120 -5.34 -16.44 -15.55
CA GLY A 120 -6.48 -17.27 -15.92
C GLY A 120 -6.04 -18.63 -16.46
N GLU A 121 -6.92 -19.63 -16.37
CA GLU A 121 -6.65 -21.01 -16.82
C GLU A 121 -6.79 -21.18 -18.34
N ASP A 122 -7.52 -20.27 -19.00
CA ASP A 122 -7.75 -20.28 -20.43
C ASP A 122 -7.67 -18.84 -21.02
N PRO A 123 -7.60 -18.69 -22.36
CA PRO A 123 -7.49 -17.38 -23.00
C PRO A 123 -8.65 -16.42 -22.68
N ALA A 124 -9.87 -16.91 -22.48
CA ALA A 124 -11.03 -16.08 -22.17
C ALA A 124 -10.95 -15.54 -20.74
N ALA A 125 -10.54 -16.38 -19.79
CA ALA A 125 -10.29 -15.98 -18.40
C ALA A 125 -9.14 -14.94 -18.32
N VAL A 126 -8.06 -15.14 -19.08
CA VAL A 126 -6.96 -14.16 -19.15
C VAL A 126 -7.47 -12.82 -19.69
N GLU A 127 -8.27 -12.81 -20.74
CA GLU A 127 -8.81 -11.57 -21.32
C GLU A 127 -9.74 -10.84 -20.35
N ALA A 128 -10.62 -11.57 -19.65
CA ALA A 128 -11.47 -11.00 -18.60
C ALA A 128 -10.63 -10.39 -17.45
N SER A 129 -9.56 -11.07 -17.06
CA SER A 129 -8.60 -10.62 -16.04
C SER A 129 -7.88 -9.34 -16.48
N LYS A 130 -7.45 -9.26 -17.75
CA LYS A 130 -6.87 -8.04 -18.34
C LYS A 130 -7.84 -6.86 -18.30
N GLN A 131 -9.08 -7.06 -18.75
CA GLN A 131 -10.09 -6.00 -18.76
C GLN A 131 -10.38 -5.47 -17.35
N LEU A 132 -10.48 -6.36 -16.36
CA LEU A 132 -10.65 -5.98 -14.97
C LEU A 132 -9.46 -5.15 -14.46
N ALA A 133 -8.23 -5.62 -14.66
CA ALA A 133 -7.03 -4.91 -14.24
C ALA A 133 -6.90 -3.53 -14.92
N LYS A 134 -7.16 -3.43 -16.23
CA LYS A 134 -7.20 -2.15 -16.96
C LYS A 134 -8.26 -1.21 -16.40
N SER A 135 -9.44 -1.73 -16.05
CA SER A 135 -10.50 -0.92 -15.43
C SER A 135 -10.08 -0.37 -14.06
N GLN A 136 -9.42 -1.18 -13.23
CA GLN A 136 -8.88 -0.75 -11.93
C GLN A 136 -7.78 0.31 -12.09
N ILE A 137 -6.83 0.09 -13.01
CA ILE A 137 -5.77 1.05 -13.33
C ILE A 137 -6.38 2.38 -13.80
N ALA A 138 -7.36 2.34 -14.71
CA ALA A 138 -8.04 3.52 -15.23
C ALA A 138 -8.77 4.31 -14.13
N PHE A 139 -9.43 3.60 -13.19
CA PHE A 139 -10.07 4.22 -12.04
C PHE A 139 -9.07 5.03 -11.21
N TYR A 140 -7.96 4.40 -10.78
CA TYR A 140 -6.97 5.09 -9.95
C TYR A 140 -6.22 6.20 -10.71
N ALA A 141 -5.89 5.97 -11.99
CA ALA A 141 -5.25 6.95 -12.86
C ALA A 141 -6.08 8.23 -13.03
N SER A 142 -7.42 8.14 -12.89
CA SER A 142 -8.30 9.31 -12.96
C SER A 142 -8.30 10.18 -11.71
N THR A 143 -7.78 9.69 -10.58
CA THR A 143 -7.81 10.39 -9.30
C THR A 143 -6.54 11.25 -9.12
N PRO A 144 -6.66 12.57 -8.84
CA PRO A 144 -5.52 13.49 -8.78
C PRO A 144 -4.37 13.06 -7.87
N SER A 145 -4.67 12.40 -6.75
CA SER A 145 -3.68 11.94 -5.77
C SER A 145 -2.65 10.93 -6.32
N TYR A 146 -2.94 10.28 -7.46
CA TYR A 146 -2.08 9.28 -8.10
C TYR A 146 -1.29 9.82 -9.30
N SER A 147 -1.47 11.09 -9.65
CA SER A 147 -0.83 11.74 -10.80
C SER A 147 0.69 11.57 -10.84
N LYS A 148 1.36 11.60 -9.67
CA LYS A 148 2.81 11.42 -9.56
C LYS A 148 3.33 10.08 -10.08
N VAL A 149 2.53 9.03 -9.98
CA VAL A 149 2.89 7.73 -10.56
C VAL A 149 2.88 7.80 -12.09
N LEU A 150 1.90 8.49 -12.69
CA LEU A 150 1.80 8.67 -14.14
C LEU A 150 2.84 9.64 -14.68
N GLU A 151 3.14 10.72 -13.96
CA GLU A 151 4.18 11.69 -14.30
C GLU A 151 5.55 11.02 -14.45
N LEU A 152 5.89 10.08 -13.55
CA LEU A 152 7.14 9.31 -13.63
C LEU A 152 7.29 8.56 -14.95
N HIS A 153 6.17 8.07 -15.50
CA HIS A 153 6.14 7.31 -16.76
C HIS A 153 5.84 8.17 -18.00
N GLY A 154 5.69 9.49 -17.83
CA GLY A 154 5.36 10.41 -18.92
C GLY A 154 3.91 10.30 -19.43
N TRP A 155 3.00 9.67 -18.67
CA TRP A 155 1.60 9.43 -19.06
C TRP A 155 0.64 10.51 -18.55
N THR A 156 1.08 11.77 -18.52
CA THR A 156 0.29 12.88 -17.98
C THR A 156 -0.92 13.22 -18.83
N ASP A 157 -0.90 12.89 -20.13
CA ASP A 157 -2.00 13.09 -21.08
C ASP A 157 -3.17 12.11 -20.83
N LEU A 158 -2.94 11.01 -20.11
CA LEU A 158 -3.97 10.03 -19.78
C LEU A 158 -5.04 10.61 -18.84
N ILE A 159 -4.63 11.41 -17.85
CA ILE A 159 -5.52 11.99 -16.83
C ILE A 159 -6.67 12.81 -17.45
N PRO A 160 -6.41 13.82 -18.32
CA PRO A 160 -7.50 14.61 -18.92
C PRO A 160 -8.43 13.76 -19.81
N ARG A 161 -7.91 12.71 -20.47
CA ARG A 161 -8.71 11.79 -21.30
C ARG A 161 -9.64 10.94 -20.44
N LEU A 162 -9.13 10.35 -19.35
CA LEU A 162 -9.94 9.61 -18.37
C LEU A 162 -11.02 10.50 -17.75
N ASN A 163 -10.66 11.72 -17.33
CA ASN A 163 -11.60 12.68 -16.76
C ASN A 163 -12.70 13.09 -17.75
N ALA A 164 -12.42 13.12 -19.06
CA ALA A 164 -13.42 13.39 -20.08
C ALA A 164 -14.47 12.27 -20.19
N LEU A 165 -14.06 11.00 -20.04
CA LEU A 165 -14.98 9.87 -19.98
C LEU A 165 -15.81 9.87 -18.69
N LEU A 166 -15.19 10.17 -17.54
CA LEU A 166 -15.86 10.29 -16.25
C LEU A 166 -17.00 11.32 -16.28
N ARG A 167 -16.72 12.51 -16.81
CA ARG A 167 -17.75 13.58 -16.93
C ARG A 167 -18.93 13.18 -17.81
N ARG A 168 -18.75 12.20 -18.72
CA ARG A 168 -19.78 11.66 -19.59
C ARG A 168 -20.42 10.37 -19.04
N ASN A 169 -20.06 9.96 -17.82
CA ASN A 169 -20.47 8.72 -17.17
C ASN A 169 -20.10 7.45 -17.97
N ARG A 170 -19.06 7.52 -18.81
CA ARG A 170 -18.60 6.43 -19.69
C ARG A 170 -17.54 5.56 -19.01
N TRP A 171 -17.86 5.07 -17.80
CA TRP A 171 -16.94 4.30 -16.97
C TRP A 171 -16.47 3.01 -17.65
N SER A 172 -17.39 2.33 -18.32
CA SER A 172 -17.12 1.06 -19.02
C SER A 172 -16.10 1.19 -20.12
N GLU A 173 -15.80 2.39 -20.62
CA GLU A 173 -14.86 2.60 -21.73
C GLU A 173 -13.48 3.05 -21.25
N MET A 174 -13.31 3.38 -19.96
CA MET A 174 -12.05 3.92 -19.44
C MET A 174 -10.89 2.93 -19.57
N HIS A 175 -11.17 1.63 -19.53
CA HIS A 175 -10.18 0.57 -19.68
C HIS A 175 -9.53 0.56 -21.08
N GLU A 176 -10.22 1.05 -22.11
CA GLU A 176 -9.71 1.14 -23.48
C GLU A 176 -8.55 2.14 -23.60
N LEU A 177 -8.46 3.10 -22.67
CA LEU A 177 -7.36 4.06 -22.62
C LEU A 177 -6.09 3.50 -21.98
N ILE A 178 -6.15 2.30 -21.39
CA ILE A 178 -5.00 1.62 -20.79
C ILE A 178 -4.39 0.68 -21.83
N SER A 179 -3.21 1.04 -22.33
CA SER A 179 -2.46 0.19 -23.26
C SER A 179 -1.97 -1.09 -22.58
N ASP A 180 -1.57 -2.07 -23.38
CA ASP A 180 -0.96 -3.29 -22.85
C ASP A 180 0.39 -3.01 -22.17
N ASP A 181 1.14 -2.01 -22.66
CA ASP A 181 2.37 -1.55 -22.00
C ASP A 181 2.10 -0.95 -20.61
N MET A 182 1.06 -0.12 -20.49
CA MET A 182 0.63 0.40 -19.19
C MET A 182 0.21 -0.75 -18.27
N LEU A 183 -0.61 -1.67 -18.77
CA LEU A 183 -1.03 -2.85 -18.01
C LEU A 183 0.17 -3.66 -17.51
N ALA A 184 1.13 -3.98 -18.38
CA ALA A 184 2.33 -4.73 -18.02
C ALA A 184 3.26 -3.98 -17.05
N THR A 185 3.18 -2.64 -17.01
CA THR A 185 3.95 -1.80 -16.08
C THR A 185 3.34 -1.81 -14.67
N PHE A 186 2.02 -1.88 -14.55
CA PHE A 186 1.31 -1.90 -13.26
C PHE A 186 1.03 -3.30 -12.72
N ALA A 187 0.84 -4.30 -13.59
CA ALA A 187 0.42 -5.64 -13.21
C ALA A 187 1.49 -6.71 -13.45
N VAL A 188 1.42 -7.79 -12.67
CA VAL A 188 2.10 -9.05 -12.99
C VAL A 188 1.16 -9.89 -13.85
N ILE A 189 1.62 -10.29 -15.03
CA ILE A 189 0.84 -11.08 -15.99
C ILE A 189 1.49 -12.45 -16.11
N ALA A 190 0.80 -13.49 -15.68
CA ALA A 190 1.32 -14.86 -15.71
C ALA A 190 0.20 -15.91 -15.57
N PRO A 191 0.42 -17.14 -16.04
CA PRO A 191 -0.40 -18.30 -15.68
C PRO A 191 -0.53 -18.47 -14.15
N PRO A 192 -1.61 -19.11 -13.64
CA PRO A 192 -1.86 -19.21 -12.20
C PRO A 192 -0.73 -19.84 -11.38
N ASP A 193 -0.08 -20.86 -11.93
CA ASP A 193 1.03 -21.60 -11.32
C ASP A 193 2.35 -20.82 -11.31
N GLU A 194 2.60 -20.00 -12.33
CA GLU A 194 3.79 -19.15 -12.41
C GLU A 194 3.64 -17.81 -11.68
N LEU A 195 2.41 -17.35 -11.43
CA LEU A 195 2.11 -16.02 -10.92
C LEU A 195 2.84 -15.66 -9.62
N PRO A 196 2.90 -16.52 -8.58
CA PRO A 196 3.61 -16.19 -7.35
C PRO A 196 5.12 -16.03 -7.54
N TYR A 197 5.72 -16.83 -8.44
CA TYR A 197 7.14 -16.76 -8.75
C TYR A 197 7.48 -15.47 -9.52
N MET A 198 6.65 -15.10 -10.49
CA MET A 198 6.80 -13.85 -11.25
C MET A 198 6.59 -12.62 -10.37
N LEU A 199 5.63 -12.67 -9.44
CA LEU A 199 5.41 -11.63 -8.45
C LEU A 199 6.64 -11.46 -7.55
N ARG A 200 7.17 -12.57 -7.03
CA ARG A 200 8.36 -12.57 -6.17
C ARG A 200 9.57 -11.99 -6.90
N GLU A 201 9.80 -12.38 -8.14
CA GLU A 201 10.94 -11.89 -8.92
C GLU A 201 10.82 -10.40 -9.19
N ARG A 202 9.64 -9.92 -9.61
CA ARG A 202 9.40 -8.50 -9.92
C ARG A 202 9.63 -7.57 -8.72
N TYR A 203 9.37 -8.04 -7.51
CA TYR A 203 9.44 -7.24 -6.29
C TYR A 203 10.58 -7.63 -5.34
N ARG A 204 11.50 -8.48 -5.79
CA ARG A 204 12.69 -8.88 -5.02
C ARG A 204 13.45 -7.65 -4.54
N GLY A 205 13.60 -7.52 -3.22
CA GLY A 205 14.27 -6.39 -2.58
C GLY A 205 13.47 -5.08 -2.54
N LEU A 206 12.23 -5.05 -3.03
CA LEU A 206 11.38 -3.86 -3.04
C LEU A 206 10.20 -3.94 -2.05
N LEU A 207 9.64 -5.14 -1.87
CA LEU A 207 8.56 -5.40 -0.91
C LEU A 207 8.96 -6.54 0.03
N ASP A 208 8.52 -6.45 1.28
CA ASP A 208 8.63 -7.53 2.26
C ASP A 208 7.47 -8.51 2.17
N ARG A 209 6.29 -7.99 1.81
CA ARG A 209 5.05 -8.76 1.69
C ARG A 209 4.33 -8.34 0.41
N ALA A 210 4.18 -9.28 -0.52
CA ALA A 210 3.40 -9.09 -1.73
C ALA A 210 2.22 -10.06 -1.72
N GLY A 211 1.03 -9.54 -2.00
CA GLY A 211 -0.19 -10.30 -2.21
C GLY A 211 -0.82 -9.95 -3.55
N PHE A 212 -1.98 -10.53 -3.81
CA PHE A 212 -2.68 -10.37 -5.08
C PHE A 212 -3.88 -9.43 -4.92
N TYR A 213 -4.05 -8.49 -5.84
CA TYR A 213 -5.17 -7.54 -5.84
C TYR A 213 -6.39 -8.14 -6.52
N PHE A 214 -7.01 -9.14 -5.90
CA PHE A 214 -8.31 -9.66 -6.28
C PHE A 214 -9.17 -9.94 -5.03
N PRO A 215 -10.50 -10.05 -5.17
CA PRO A 215 -11.37 -10.42 -4.06
C PRO A 215 -11.02 -11.81 -3.51
N PHE A 216 -10.99 -11.94 -2.19
CA PHE A 216 -10.93 -13.25 -1.55
C PHE A 216 -12.21 -14.03 -1.88
N ALA A 217 -12.06 -15.11 -2.64
CA ALA A 217 -13.13 -16.02 -2.99
C ALA A 217 -12.64 -17.44 -2.67
N PRO A 218 -12.99 -17.99 -1.49
CA PRO A 218 -12.43 -19.27 -1.04
C PRO A 218 -12.85 -20.44 -1.92
N ASP A 219 -13.97 -20.35 -2.64
CA ASP A 219 -14.49 -21.41 -3.52
C ASP A 219 -13.97 -21.31 -4.98
N ASP A 220 -13.08 -20.35 -5.25
CA ASP A 220 -12.49 -20.12 -6.57
C ASP A 220 -11.24 -20.99 -6.73
N GLY A 221 -11.34 -22.05 -7.54
CA GLY A 221 -10.27 -23.05 -7.74
C GLY A 221 -8.97 -22.44 -8.27
N THR A 222 -9.06 -21.46 -9.18
CA THR A 222 -7.88 -20.76 -9.70
C THR A 222 -7.18 -19.98 -8.59
N LYS A 223 -7.93 -19.29 -7.73
CA LYS A 223 -7.33 -18.58 -6.58
C LYS A 223 -6.75 -19.54 -5.55
N GLN A 224 -7.41 -20.66 -5.27
CA GLN A 224 -6.85 -21.70 -4.39
C GLN A 224 -5.50 -22.19 -4.91
N LEU A 225 -5.38 -22.47 -6.21
CA LEU A 225 -4.14 -22.88 -6.85
C LEU A 225 -3.04 -21.82 -6.70
N ILE A 226 -3.37 -20.54 -6.93
CA ILE A 226 -2.44 -19.42 -6.74
C ILE A 226 -1.93 -19.37 -5.29
N TRP A 227 -2.81 -19.55 -4.30
CA TRP A 227 -2.42 -19.52 -2.88
C TRP A 227 -1.52 -20.71 -2.50
N GLN A 228 -1.77 -21.89 -3.06
CA GLN A 228 -0.90 -23.07 -2.86
C GLN A 228 0.51 -22.79 -3.38
N HIS A 229 0.64 -22.34 -4.63
CA HIS A 229 1.94 -21.99 -5.21
C HIS A 229 2.59 -20.78 -4.52
N ALA A 230 1.81 -19.85 -3.96
CA ALA A 230 2.35 -18.75 -3.18
C ALA A 230 3.01 -19.23 -1.88
N SER A 231 2.48 -20.27 -1.24
CA SER A 231 3.12 -20.90 -0.08
C SER A 231 4.48 -21.50 -0.48
N GLU A 232 4.53 -22.26 -1.57
CA GLU A 232 5.76 -22.88 -2.08
C GLU A 232 6.82 -21.84 -2.49
N ALA A 233 6.39 -20.76 -3.15
CA ALA A 233 7.26 -19.68 -3.57
C ALA A 233 7.86 -18.89 -2.40
N MET A 234 7.26 -18.95 -1.20
CA MET A 234 7.79 -18.30 -0.01
C MET A 234 8.77 -19.19 0.78
N GLU A 235 8.74 -20.51 0.58
CA GLU A 235 9.64 -21.47 1.24
C GLU A 235 11.02 -21.59 0.56
N ARG A 236 11.18 -21.06 -0.65
CA ARG A 236 12.41 -21.11 -1.47
C ARG A 236 13.15 -19.79 -1.54
#